data_AF-A0ABD2NN02-F1
#
_entry.id   AF-A0ABD2NN02-F1
#
_cell.length_a   1.000
_cell.length_b   1.000
_cell.length_c   1.000
_cell.angle_alpha   90.00
_cell.angle_beta   90.00
_cell.angle_gamma   90.00
#
_symmetry.space_group_name_H-M   'P 1'
#
loop_
_entity.id
_entity.type
_entity.pdbx_description
1 polymer ?
#
loop_
_entity_poly.entity_id
_entity_poly.type
_entity_poly.pdbx_seq_one_letter_code
_entity_poly.pdbx_strand_id
1 'polypeptide(L)'
;MTETKDEEQVVMTPKSKTANSTTLIIERKRIQKTDDKMHVAGGQHTGIVINKEAVIENGTSEPAQLSLEFRVFLVSGQTGKHTQESRILRFWFRPSPDTVDFPSDDKQASVAQDFFKELVSPKDFPRDYVGFIKKIMKLMQHNYQTIKKIEVELKQLEGEPVPVRPLSAEEPLGNVVVLTAEKVLELIESAYPNPITIHDVAKENGWDEDELANHVAELESRNLVKNLEHGAFTRQQSHDVQVTIVKQMPTMISSKQPTIAIITAQYCEKLAVDSMIENKETFVRYTTVGCSSPTSDGPITRFGESNVYTLGNIGAHRIVCTKLPTVGHTREAMTAAGNTTTRLLGTFQKVDYVFLVGVGGGVPHYTDYKKHIRLGDVVVSYPTKDKNIYLYCDKATVTDKGCEFEVKPYRPNNLNLQEIAANLKLSADNDNEVTPPWVNYMRDALNTFGSSSEPDFKPPSSETDKLYMNIGNKDIIEVAHPLPQDKTVKRQEGRPRIHLGSIASGRQIVREDSIRQKFAAQMGVLSFDCEFDAVIESILGNCKDSFICIRGIADYKDGTRQKEWQPYASLVAASVTKAIICGMEAPSNI
;
A
#
# COMPACT_ATOMS: atom_id res chain seq x y z
N MET A 1 -35.24 38.10 34.65
CA MET A 1 -34.98 38.19 33.20
C MET A 1 -33.64 37.53 32.97
N THR A 2 -33.65 36.26 32.55
CA THR A 2 -32.43 35.50 32.25
C THR A 2 -31.94 35.93 30.87
N GLU A 3 -30.75 36.55 30.82
CA GLU A 3 -30.02 36.81 29.59
C GLU A 3 -29.90 35.50 28.79
N THR A 4 -30.59 35.46 27.65
CA THR A 4 -30.46 34.38 26.68
C THR A 4 -29.10 34.58 26.04
N LYS A 5 -28.11 33.80 26.49
CA LYS A 5 -26.81 33.69 25.85
C LYS A 5 -27.02 33.39 24.37
N ASP A 6 -26.60 34.32 23.51
CA ASP A 6 -26.57 34.22 22.06
C ASP A 6 -25.44 33.25 21.62
N GLU A 7 -25.43 32.06 22.23
CA GLU A 7 -24.41 31.02 22.02
C GLU A 7 -24.81 30.16 20.82
N GLU A 8 -23.86 29.96 19.92
CA GLU A 8 -24.01 29.07 18.78
C GLU A 8 -24.11 27.61 19.26
N GLN A 9 -25.13 26.90 18.79
CA GLN A 9 -25.41 25.52 19.18
C GLN A 9 -25.35 24.58 17.98
N VAL A 10 -25.08 23.30 18.24
CA VAL A 10 -25.12 22.24 17.21
C VAL A 10 -26.53 21.70 17.15
N VAL A 11 -27.19 21.89 16.00
CA VAL A 11 -28.59 21.53 15.78
C VAL A 11 -28.69 20.38 14.80
N MET A 12 -29.39 19.31 15.19
CA MET A 12 -29.80 18.24 14.28
C MET A 12 -31.23 18.47 13.81
N THR A 13 -31.44 18.42 12.51
CA THR A 13 -32.75 18.56 11.86
C THR A 13 -32.96 17.42 10.86
N PRO A 14 -34.06 16.65 10.93
CA PRO A 14 -34.42 15.70 9.88
C PRO A 14 -34.67 16.44 8.56
N LYS A 15 -34.08 15.98 7.46
CA LYS A 15 -34.30 16.55 6.12
C LYS A 15 -35.35 15.73 5.35
N SER A 16 -35.14 14.42 5.30
CA SER A 16 -36.05 13.51 4.60
C SER A 16 -35.98 12.11 5.22
N LYS A 17 -37.10 11.40 5.14
CA LYS A 17 -37.19 9.99 5.53
C LYS A 17 -38.06 9.26 4.52
N THR A 18 -37.49 8.26 3.88
CA THR A 18 -38.16 7.32 2.97
C THR A 18 -38.12 5.92 3.62
N ALA A 19 -38.71 4.92 2.95
CA ALA A 19 -38.65 3.54 3.44
C ALA A 19 -37.21 3.03 3.61
N ASN A 20 -36.31 3.44 2.71
CA ASN A 20 -34.94 2.88 2.60
C ASN A 20 -33.84 3.90 2.84
N SER A 21 -34.16 5.19 3.06
CA SER A 21 -33.16 6.25 3.30
C SER A 21 -33.63 7.28 4.32
N THR A 22 -32.72 7.68 5.20
CA THR A 22 -32.91 8.79 6.16
C THR A 22 -31.81 9.81 5.96
N THR A 23 -32.17 11.08 5.76
CA THR A 23 -31.22 12.19 5.66
C THR A 23 -31.40 13.15 6.83
N LEU A 24 -30.29 13.46 7.51
CA LEU A 24 -30.22 14.37 8.65
C LEU A 24 -29.26 15.51 8.33
N ILE A 25 -29.59 16.73 8.76
CA ILE A 25 -28.70 17.88 8.72
C ILE A 25 -28.25 18.17 10.15
N ILE A 26 -26.94 18.24 10.36
CA ILE A 26 -26.31 18.62 11.62
C ILE A 26 -25.50 19.88 11.35
N GLU A 27 -25.90 21.01 11.92
CA GLU A 27 -25.32 22.31 11.59
C GLU A 27 -25.19 23.20 12.81
N ARG A 28 -24.30 24.19 12.72
CA ARG A 28 -24.19 25.24 13.73
C ARG A 28 -25.20 26.33 13.45
N LYS A 29 -26.05 26.64 14.43
CA LYS A 29 -27.03 27.72 14.35
C LYS A 29 -27.03 28.53 15.63
N ARG A 30 -27.22 29.85 15.50
CA ARG A 30 -27.56 30.72 16.62
C ARG A 30 -29.07 30.61 16.85
N ILE A 31 -29.47 30.23 18.06
CA ILE A 31 -30.88 30.05 18.41
C ILE A 31 -31.28 31.16 19.37
N GLN A 32 -32.12 32.09 18.90
CA GLN A 32 -32.58 33.22 19.71
C GLN A 32 -33.65 32.83 20.74
N LYS A 33 -34.50 31.84 20.43
CA LYS A 33 -35.49 31.25 21.36
C LYS A 33 -35.73 29.78 21.04
N THR A 34 -35.74 28.94 22.06
CA THR A 34 -36.20 27.55 21.96
C THR A 34 -37.72 27.47 22.00
N ASP A 35 -38.33 26.90 20.97
CA ASP A 35 -39.76 26.60 20.87
C ASP A 35 -40.03 25.12 21.29
N ASP A 36 -41.28 24.75 21.58
CA ASP A 36 -41.70 23.40 22.03
C ASP A 36 -41.32 22.27 21.06
N LYS A 37 -41.05 22.66 19.81
CA LYS A 37 -40.62 21.83 18.68
C LYS A 37 -39.13 21.43 18.76
N MET A 38 -38.36 22.08 19.63
CA MET A 38 -36.94 21.78 19.83
C MET A 38 -36.71 21.08 21.17
N HIS A 39 -35.83 20.09 21.18
CA HIS A 39 -35.36 19.44 22.38
C HIS A 39 -33.90 19.84 22.65
N VAL A 40 -33.64 20.43 23.80
CA VAL A 40 -32.29 20.77 24.26
C VAL A 40 -31.78 19.66 25.15
N ALA A 41 -30.64 19.08 24.80
CA ALA A 41 -30.04 18.02 25.60
C ALA A 41 -29.39 18.57 26.87
N GLY A 42 -29.55 17.87 27.99
CA GLY A 42 -28.95 18.23 29.29
C GLY A 42 -27.67 17.46 29.64
N GLY A 43 -27.02 17.85 30.74
CA GLY A 43 -25.85 17.16 31.29
C GLY A 43 -24.64 17.22 30.35
N GLN A 44 -24.03 16.06 30.07
CA GLN A 44 -22.86 15.94 29.18
C GLN A 44 -23.15 16.27 27.70
N HIS A 45 -24.41 16.55 27.35
CA HIS A 45 -24.84 16.88 25.98
C HIS A 45 -25.33 18.33 25.85
N THR A 46 -25.10 19.16 26.87
CA THR A 46 -25.49 20.57 26.86
C THR A 46 -24.89 21.28 25.64
N GLY A 47 -25.71 22.02 24.87
CA GLY A 47 -25.32 22.69 23.63
C GLY A 47 -25.70 21.95 22.34
N ILE A 48 -26.27 20.75 22.46
CA ILE A 48 -26.92 20.01 21.37
C ILE A 48 -28.43 20.28 21.37
N VAL A 49 -28.98 20.61 20.20
CA VAL A 49 -30.42 20.79 19.97
C VAL A 49 -30.92 19.84 18.90
N ILE A 50 -32.08 19.24 19.14
CA ILE A 50 -32.78 18.38 18.18
C ILE A 50 -34.06 19.08 17.76
N ASN A 51 -34.18 19.40 16.48
CA ASN A 51 -35.43 19.85 15.90
C ASN A 51 -36.31 18.64 15.55
N LYS A 52 -37.55 18.62 16.05
CA LYS A 52 -38.49 17.51 15.82
C LYS A 52 -39.19 17.58 14.47
N GLU A 53 -39.20 18.75 13.83
CA GLU A 53 -39.86 18.96 12.53
C GLU A 53 -38.86 18.86 11.37
N ALA A 54 -39.29 18.22 10.27
CA ALA A 54 -38.47 18.11 9.08
C ALA A 54 -38.46 19.45 8.31
N VAL A 55 -37.29 19.85 7.81
CA VAL A 55 -37.20 21.03 6.94
C VAL A 55 -37.43 20.60 5.49
N ILE A 56 -38.56 21.03 4.93
CA ILE A 56 -38.84 20.96 3.48
C ILE A 56 -38.21 22.19 2.85
N GLU A 57 -36.89 22.19 2.64
CA GLU A 57 -36.23 23.29 1.92
C GLU A 57 -36.46 23.14 0.41
N ASN A 58 -37.28 24.03 -0.16
CA ASN A 58 -37.43 24.27 -1.61
C ASN A 58 -36.39 25.28 -2.14
N GLY A 59 -35.20 25.34 -1.54
CA GLY A 59 -34.12 26.27 -1.91
C GLY A 59 -32.91 25.55 -2.50
N THR A 60 -32.28 26.14 -3.52
CA THR A 60 -30.99 25.70 -4.07
C THR A 60 -29.91 25.79 -3.00
N SER A 61 -29.70 24.70 -2.25
CA SER A 61 -28.58 24.55 -1.32
C SER A 61 -27.27 24.62 -2.09
N GLU A 62 -26.30 25.38 -1.59
CA GLU A 62 -24.92 25.32 -2.06
C GLU A 62 -24.43 23.86 -2.04
N PRO A 63 -23.69 23.42 -3.08
CA PRO A 63 -23.19 22.04 -3.12
C PRO A 63 -22.25 21.78 -1.95
N ALA A 64 -22.18 20.54 -1.50
CA ALA A 64 -21.23 20.13 -0.48
C ALA A 64 -19.80 20.36 -0.98
N GLN A 65 -18.93 20.85 -0.09
CA GLN A 65 -17.52 21.08 -0.42
C GLN A 65 -16.75 19.76 -0.43
N LEU A 66 -17.12 18.82 0.45
CA LEU A 66 -16.55 17.47 0.50
C LEU A 66 -17.64 16.43 0.74
N SER A 67 -17.41 15.21 0.26
CA SER A 67 -18.27 14.07 0.50
C SER A 67 -17.42 12.85 0.82
N LEU A 68 -17.87 12.04 1.77
CA LEU A 68 -17.27 10.76 2.13
C LEU A 68 -18.39 9.72 2.21
N GLU A 69 -18.17 8.54 1.63
CA GLU A 69 -19.10 7.42 1.69
C GLU A 69 -18.40 6.20 2.30
N PHE A 70 -19.12 5.47 3.14
CA PHE A 70 -18.70 4.17 3.64
C PHE A 70 -19.91 3.27 3.84
N ARG A 71 -19.66 1.96 3.80
CA ARG A 71 -20.67 0.91 3.91
C ARG A 71 -20.48 0.13 5.20
N VAL A 72 -21.60 -0.17 5.84
CA VAL A 72 -21.66 -1.00 7.04
C VAL A 72 -22.55 -2.22 6.79
N PHE A 73 -22.18 -3.34 7.41
CA PHE A 73 -22.97 -4.55 7.40
C PHE A 73 -23.66 -4.69 8.75
N LEU A 74 -24.97 -4.54 8.75
CA LEU A 74 -25.82 -4.57 9.94
C LEU A 74 -26.40 -5.97 10.12
N VAL A 75 -26.40 -6.45 11.35
CA VAL A 75 -27.08 -7.69 11.74
C VAL A 75 -28.33 -7.32 12.53
N SER A 76 -29.50 -7.77 12.06
CA SER A 76 -30.74 -7.60 12.81
C SER A 76 -30.70 -8.45 14.08
N GLY A 77 -30.73 -7.82 15.26
CA GLY A 77 -30.75 -8.54 16.54
C GLY A 77 -31.98 -9.43 16.75
N GLN A 78 -33.07 -9.19 16.01
CA GLN A 78 -34.30 -9.98 16.10
C GLN A 78 -34.35 -11.15 15.11
N THR A 79 -33.85 -10.93 13.89
CA THR A 79 -33.99 -11.90 12.79
C THR A 79 -32.68 -12.58 12.38
N GLY A 80 -31.53 -12.08 12.87
CA GLY A 80 -30.20 -12.48 12.41
C GLY A 80 -29.89 -12.08 10.96
N LYS A 81 -30.83 -11.45 10.25
CA LYS A 81 -30.68 -11.08 8.85
C LYS A 81 -29.61 -9.99 8.70
N HIS A 82 -28.70 -10.22 7.75
CA HIS A 82 -27.70 -9.25 7.35
C HIS A 82 -28.29 -8.27 6.34
N THR A 83 -27.99 -6.99 6.51
CA THR A 83 -28.35 -5.92 5.59
C THR A 83 -27.14 -5.00 5.40
N GLN A 84 -26.98 -4.47 4.20
CA GLN A 84 -25.93 -3.51 3.90
C GLN A 84 -26.53 -2.10 3.90
N GLU A 85 -25.80 -1.14 4.47
CA GLU A 85 -26.19 0.25 4.51
C GLU A 85 -25.03 1.12 4.03
N SER A 86 -25.30 2.00 3.07
CA SER A 86 -24.41 3.09 2.68
C SER A 86 -24.66 4.30 3.58
N ARG A 87 -23.57 4.89 4.08
CA ARG A 87 -23.56 6.11 4.88
C ARG A 87 -22.74 7.17 4.17
N ILE A 88 -23.38 8.28 3.82
CA ILE A 88 -22.74 9.40 3.14
C ILE A 88 -22.69 10.60 4.09
N LEU A 89 -21.50 11.16 4.27
CA LEU A 89 -21.24 12.38 5.02
C LEU A 89 -20.84 13.49 4.04
N ARG A 90 -21.64 14.55 3.97
CA ARG A 90 -21.37 15.73 3.15
C ARG A 90 -21.01 16.90 4.04
N PHE A 91 -19.91 17.59 3.76
CA PHE A 91 -19.32 18.61 4.62
C PHE A 91 -19.40 20.00 4.00
N TRP A 92 -19.68 20.98 4.85
CA TRP A 92 -19.51 22.41 4.60
C TRP A 92 -18.68 23.01 5.73
N PHE A 93 -17.76 23.89 5.38
CA PHE A 93 -16.79 24.52 6.27
C PHE A 93 -17.05 26.00 6.45
N ARG A 94 -16.40 26.56 7.46
CA ARG A 94 -16.35 28.00 7.76
C ARG A 94 -14.92 28.40 8.16
N PRO A 95 -14.61 29.72 8.17
CA PRO A 95 -13.39 30.22 8.80
C PRO A 95 -13.25 29.75 10.24
N SER A 96 -12.00 29.65 10.71
CA SER A 96 -11.73 29.36 12.12
C SER A 96 -12.27 30.49 13.00
N PRO A 97 -12.73 30.22 14.24
CA PRO A 97 -13.07 31.30 15.18
C PRO A 97 -11.87 32.21 15.47
N ASP A 98 -10.66 31.66 15.42
CA ASP A 98 -9.41 32.34 15.78
C ASP A 98 -8.72 33.02 14.59
N THR A 99 -9.14 32.72 13.35
CA THR A 99 -8.53 33.27 12.13
C THR A 99 -9.62 33.64 11.12
N VAL A 100 -9.55 34.85 10.56
CA VAL A 100 -10.52 35.31 9.54
C VAL A 100 -10.42 34.51 8.24
N ASP A 101 -9.32 33.80 8.03
CA ASP A 101 -9.06 33.04 6.82
C ASP A 101 -9.94 31.79 6.69
N PHE A 102 -10.51 31.63 5.50
CA PHE A 102 -11.22 30.41 5.12
C PHE A 102 -10.21 29.26 4.95
N PRO A 103 -10.48 28.05 5.47
CA PRO A 103 -9.55 26.93 5.33
C PRO A 103 -9.34 26.61 3.84
N SER A 104 -8.09 26.44 3.43
CA SER A 104 -7.77 25.94 2.09
C SER A 104 -8.37 24.54 1.87
N ASP A 105 -8.58 24.13 0.62
CA ASP A 105 -9.15 22.83 0.27
C ASP A 105 -8.39 21.67 0.93
N ASP A 106 -7.07 21.77 0.96
CA ASP A 106 -6.18 20.83 1.66
C ASP A 106 -6.47 20.73 3.16
N LYS A 107 -6.72 21.87 3.80
CA LYS A 107 -7.03 21.92 5.23
C LYS A 107 -8.43 21.39 5.50
N GLN A 108 -9.40 21.69 4.64
CA GLN A 108 -10.76 21.14 4.72
C GLN A 108 -10.73 19.61 4.61
N ALA A 109 -9.98 19.07 3.65
CA ALA A 109 -9.87 17.63 3.46
C ALA A 109 -9.19 16.94 4.64
N SER A 110 -8.12 17.52 5.20
CA SER A 110 -7.49 17.03 6.43
C SER A 110 -8.48 17.01 7.59
N VAL A 111 -9.24 18.08 7.79
CA VAL A 111 -10.25 18.18 8.86
C VAL A 111 -11.34 17.12 8.71
N ALA A 112 -11.89 16.92 7.50
CA ALA A 112 -12.88 15.88 7.26
C ALA A 112 -12.32 14.45 7.44
N GLN A 113 -11.06 14.23 7.06
CA GLN A 113 -10.40 12.95 7.26
C GLN A 113 -10.20 12.64 8.74
N ASP A 114 -9.72 13.60 9.53
CA ASP A 114 -9.51 13.42 10.97
C ASP A 114 -10.85 13.22 11.68
N PHE A 115 -11.86 14.01 11.32
CA PHE A 115 -13.25 13.82 11.78
C PHE A 115 -13.74 12.41 11.52
N PHE A 116 -13.56 11.89 10.30
CA PHE A 116 -14.01 10.56 9.94
C PHE A 116 -13.25 9.47 10.71
N LYS A 117 -11.91 9.57 10.81
CA LYS A 117 -11.08 8.62 11.57
C LYS A 117 -11.48 8.56 13.04
N GLU A 118 -11.79 9.70 13.65
CA GLU A 118 -12.27 9.77 15.04
C GLU A 118 -13.70 9.22 15.17
N LEU A 119 -14.58 9.51 14.22
CA LEU A 119 -15.94 8.96 14.17
C LEU A 119 -15.93 7.43 14.15
N VAL A 120 -15.06 6.83 13.32
CA VAL A 120 -14.95 5.37 13.14
C VAL A 120 -13.89 4.71 14.02
N SER A 121 -13.34 5.42 15.00
CA SER A 121 -12.30 4.90 15.91
C SER A 121 -12.69 3.57 16.56
N PRO A 122 -11.82 2.54 16.53
CA PRO A 122 -12.09 1.22 17.13
C PRO A 122 -12.45 1.23 18.61
N LYS A 123 -11.94 2.23 19.36
CA LYS A 123 -12.12 2.29 20.81
C LYS A 123 -13.57 2.57 21.22
N ASP A 124 -14.30 3.28 20.37
CA ASP A 124 -15.57 3.91 20.70
C ASP A 124 -16.49 4.04 19.48
N PHE A 125 -16.41 3.10 18.54
CA PHE A 125 -17.27 3.10 17.36
C PHE A 125 -18.73 2.83 17.74
N PRO A 126 -19.69 3.73 17.43
CA PRO A 126 -21.08 3.53 17.78
C PRO A 126 -21.72 2.40 16.97
N ARG A 127 -22.35 1.45 17.68
CA ARG A 127 -22.99 0.26 17.07
C ARG A 127 -24.48 0.43 16.79
N ASP A 128 -25.06 1.57 17.17
CA ASP A 128 -26.46 1.92 16.93
C ASP A 128 -26.57 3.30 16.26
N TYR A 129 -27.71 3.57 15.62
CA TYR A 129 -27.96 4.84 14.92
C TYR A 129 -27.88 6.06 15.84
N VAL A 130 -28.44 5.97 17.05
CA VAL A 130 -28.50 7.09 17.98
C VAL A 130 -27.10 7.43 18.46
N GLY A 131 -26.31 6.43 18.83
CA GLY A 131 -24.91 6.58 19.18
C GLY A 131 -24.09 7.19 18.04
N PHE A 132 -24.31 6.73 16.80
CA PHE A 132 -23.61 7.25 15.62
C PHE A 132 -23.87 8.74 15.41
N ILE A 133 -25.15 9.14 15.40
CA ILE A 133 -25.53 10.55 15.25
C ILE A 133 -25.06 11.40 16.44
N LYS A 134 -25.19 10.90 17.67
CA LYS A 134 -24.66 11.58 18.88
C LYS A 134 -23.17 11.82 18.79
N LYS A 135 -22.38 10.86 18.29
CA LYS A 135 -20.93 11.01 18.12
C LYS A 135 -20.61 12.10 17.10
N ILE A 136 -21.31 12.14 15.95
CA ILE A 136 -21.16 13.23 14.97
C ILE A 136 -21.41 14.60 15.61
N MET A 137 -22.52 14.74 16.35
CA MET A 137 -22.87 16.00 17.00
C MET A 137 -21.82 16.44 18.04
N LYS A 138 -21.30 15.50 18.85
CA LYS A 138 -20.25 15.78 19.85
C LYS A 138 -18.92 16.17 19.21
N LEU A 139 -18.47 15.44 18.19
CA LEU A 139 -17.24 15.74 17.48
C LEU A 139 -17.30 17.12 16.86
N MET A 140 -18.43 17.44 16.21
CA MET A 140 -18.68 18.78 15.73
C MET A 140 -18.63 19.78 16.89
N GLN A 141 -19.38 19.57 17.97
CA GLN A 141 -19.45 20.49 19.10
C GLN A 141 -18.07 20.85 19.70
N HIS A 142 -17.19 19.87 19.92
CA HIS A 142 -15.98 20.05 20.71
C HIS A 142 -14.69 20.12 19.90
N ASN A 143 -14.52 19.24 18.91
CA ASN A 143 -13.21 18.99 18.28
C ASN A 143 -13.08 19.67 16.91
N TYR A 144 -14.19 19.88 16.19
CA TYR A 144 -14.18 20.31 14.79
C TYR A 144 -14.98 21.60 14.57
N GLN A 145 -14.46 22.71 15.11
CA GLN A 145 -15.12 24.02 15.08
C GLN A 145 -15.25 24.65 13.69
N THR A 146 -14.38 24.27 12.76
CA THR A 146 -14.39 24.75 11.36
C THR A 146 -15.43 24.07 10.49
N ILE A 147 -16.03 22.95 10.93
CA ILE A 147 -17.16 22.33 10.24
C ILE A 147 -18.42 23.13 10.57
N LYS A 148 -19.05 23.69 9.54
CA LYS A 148 -20.28 24.49 9.61
C LYS A 148 -21.53 23.61 9.60
N LYS A 149 -21.55 22.61 8.72
CA LYS A 149 -22.69 21.71 8.49
C LYS A 149 -22.20 20.36 8.01
N ILE A 150 -22.84 19.30 8.48
CA ILE A 150 -22.73 17.93 7.99
C ILE A 150 -24.13 17.46 7.60
N GLU A 151 -24.30 17.02 6.36
CA GLU A 151 -25.47 16.25 5.96
C GLU A 151 -25.11 14.76 6.00
N VAL A 152 -25.92 13.99 6.72
CA VAL A 152 -25.75 12.55 6.92
C VAL A 152 -26.89 11.85 6.21
N GLU A 153 -26.56 11.08 5.18
CA GLU A 153 -27.51 10.21 4.49
C GLU A 153 -27.21 8.75 4.86
N LEU A 154 -28.23 8.05 5.33
CA LEU A 154 -28.20 6.64 5.71
C LEU A 154 -29.14 5.89 4.76
N LYS A 155 -28.62 5.03 3.89
CA LYS A 155 -29.38 4.36 2.83
C LYS A 155 -29.17 2.85 2.88
N GLN A 156 -30.26 2.10 3.09
CA GLN A 156 -30.24 0.64 2.97
C GLN A 156 -30.07 0.22 1.50
N LEU A 157 -29.18 -0.74 1.28
CA LEU A 157 -28.91 -1.33 -0.03
C LEU A 157 -29.56 -2.71 -0.11
N GLU A 158 -30.17 -3.03 -1.26
CA GLU A 158 -30.78 -4.33 -1.50
C GLU A 158 -29.75 -5.31 -2.08
N GLY A 159 -29.73 -6.54 -1.56
CA GLY A 159 -29.40 -7.71 -2.39
C GLY A 159 -27.94 -8.13 -2.56
N GLU A 160 -26.97 -7.67 -1.76
CA GLU A 160 -25.61 -8.25 -1.82
C GLU A 160 -25.39 -9.36 -0.78
N PRO A 161 -24.68 -10.46 -1.13
CA PRO A 161 -24.24 -11.45 -0.17
C PRO A 161 -23.32 -10.80 0.87
N VAL A 162 -23.30 -11.35 2.09
CA VAL A 162 -22.35 -10.92 3.12
C VAL A 162 -20.94 -11.06 2.55
N PRO A 163 -20.13 -9.99 2.46
CA PRO A 163 -18.79 -10.09 1.91
C PRO A 163 -17.95 -11.00 2.82
N VAL A 164 -17.08 -11.77 2.18
CA VAL A 164 -16.04 -12.51 2.89
C VAL A 164 -15.17 -11.50 3.61
N ARG A 165 -14.95 -11.72 4.92
CA ARG A 165 -14.06 -10.87 5.71
C ARG A 165 -12.67 -10.90 5.05
N PRO A 166 -12.09 -9.75 4.66
CA PRO A 166 -10.71 -9.68 4.21
C PRO A 166 -9.79 -10.32 5.25
N LEU A 167 -8.80 -11.09 4.80
CA LEU A 167 -7.82 -11.74 5.67
C LEU A 167 -7.23 -10.70 6.66
N SER A 168 -7.64 -10.80 7.92
CA SER A 168 -7.18 -9.89 8.97
C SER A 168 -5.75 -10.24 9.35
N ALA A 169 -4.94 -9.26 9.75
CA ALA A 169 -3.58 -9.52 10.23
C ALA A 169 -3.56 -10.33 11.55
N GLU A 170 -4.72 -10.49 12.19
CA GLU A 170 -4.92 -11.26 13.43
C GLU A 170 -5.26 -12.73 13.18
N GLU A 171 -5.36 -13.20 11.93
CA GLU A 171 -5.33 -14.64 11.72
C GLU A 171 -3.94 -15.13 12.11
N PRO A 172 -3.83 -16.01 13.13
CA PRO A 172 -2.55 -16.57 13.46
C PRO A 172 -1.99 -17.24 12.21
N LEU A 173 -0.67 -17.17 12.03
CA LEU A 173 0.10 -18.04 11.14
C LEU A 173 0.00 -19.53 11.54
N GLY A 174 -1.13 -19.95 12.14
CA GLY A 174 -1.46 -21.30 12.56
C GLY A 174 -2.68 -21.87 11.83
N ASN A 175 -3.20 -21.20 10.79
CA ASN A 175 -3.98 -21.93 9.80
C ASN A 175 -3.03 -22.92 9.12
N VAL A 176 -3.36 -24.22 9.19
CA VAL A 176 -2.68 -25.27 8.43
C VAL A 176 -2.55 -24.76 7.00
N VAL A 177 -1.33 -24.47 6.56
CA VAL A 177 -1.11 -24.03 5.20
C VAL A 177 -1.55 -25.18 4.31
N VAL A 178 -2.61 -25.00 3.54
CA VAL A 178 -3.12 -26.06 2.69
C VAL A 178 -2.12 -26.28 1.56
N LEU A 179 -1.71 -27.53 1.35
CA LEU A 179 -0.88 -27.91 0.22
C LEU A 179 -1.71 -27.75 -1.07
N THR A 180 -1.31 -26.81 -1.92
CA THR A 180 -1.85 -26.62 -3.27
C THR A 180 -0.71 -26.30 -4.23
N ALA A 181 -0.90 -26.52 -5.53
CA ALA A 181 0.10 -26.18 -6.55
C ALA A 181 0.50 -24.69 -6.51
N GLU A 182 -0.47 -23.79 -6.30
CA GLU A 182 -0.23 -22.35 -6.18
C GLU A 182 0.63 -22.02 -4.96
N LYS A 183 0.38 -22.69 -3.83
CA LYS A 183 1.17 -22.46 -2.61
C LYS A 183 2.59 -22.98 -2.76
N VAL A 184 2.77 -24.13 -3.40
CA VAL A 184 4.10 -24.68 -3.73
C VAL A 184 4.85 -23.72 -4.64
N LEU A 185 4.19 -23.20 -5.68
CA LEU A 185 4.77 -22.20 -6.57
C LEU A 185 5.18 -20.91 -5.82
N GLU A 186 4.33 -20.42 -4.91
CA GLU A 186 4.64 -19.24 -4.08
C GLU A 186 5.91 -19.46 -3.24
N LEU A 187 6.08 -20.64 -2.64
CA LEU A 187 7.27 -20.96 -1.85
C LEU A 187 8.53 -21.00 -2.74
N ILE A 188 8.43 -21.60 -3.92
CA ILE A 188 9.52 -21.63 -4.91
C ILE A 188 9.91 -20.22 -5.35
N GLU A 189 8.92 -19.38 -5.66
CA GLU A 189 9.13 -17.99 -6.07
C GLU A 189 9.70 -17.11 -4.96
N SER A 190 9.25 -17.32 -3.73
CA SER A 190 9.78 -16.64 -2.55
C SER A 190 11.25 -16.99 -2.35
N ALA A 191 11.61 -18.28 -2.43
CA ALA A 191 12.98 -18.76 -2.22
C ALA A 191 13.93 -18.43 -3.38
N TYR A 192 13.42 -18.22 -4.60
CA TYR A 192 14.23 -17.90 -5.77
C TYR A 192 15.22 -16.75 -5.47
N PRO A 193 16.51 -16.85 -5.81
CA PRO A 193 17.14 -17.86 -6.67
C PRO A 193 17.64 -19.13 -5.94
N ASN A 194 17.38 -19.28 -4.64
CA ASN A 194 17.83 -20.46 -3.89
C ASN A 194 17.04 -21.70 -4.31
N PRO A 195 17.71 -22.81 -4.66
CA PRO A 195 17.06 -24.11 -4.79
C PRO A 195 16.48 -24.59 -3.46
N ILE A 196 15.32 -25.23 -3.51
CA ILE A 196 14.68 -25.86 -2.35
C ILE A 196 14.44 -27.35 -2.63
N THR A 197 14.31 -28.15 -1.58
CA THR A 197 14.10 -29.61 -1.68
C THR A 197 12.70 -30.00 -1.19
N ILE A 198 12.18 -31.12 -1.68
CA ILE A 198 10.85 -31.63 -1.28
C ILE A 198 10.84 -31.89 0.23
N HIS A 199 11.88 -32.58 0.73
CA HIS A 199 12.03 -32.90 2.14
C HIS A 199 12.03 -31.65 3.04
N ASP A 200 12.79 -30.60 2.70
CA ASP A 200 12.87 -29.40 3.55
C ASP A 200 11.53 -28.65 3.58
N VAL A 201 10.86 -28.53 2.43
CA VAL A 201 9.56 -27.87 2.30
C VAL A 201 8.47 -28.65 3.04
N ALA A 202 8.42 -29.97 2.86
CA ALA A 202 7.48 -30.85 3.53
C ALA A 202 7.65 -30.81 5.05
N LYS A 203 8.90 -30.87 5.53
CA LYS A 203 9.24 -30.81 6.94
C LYS A 203 8.87 -29.47 7.60
N GLU A 204 9.12 -28.35 6.92
CA GLU A 204 8.83 -27.02 7.47
C GLU A 204 7.32 -26.75 7.57
N ASN A 205 6.53 -27.28 6.63
CA ASN A 205 5.08 -27.04 6.56
C ASN A 205 4.24 -28.18 7.15
N GLY A 206 4.86 -29.32 7.50
CA GLY A 206 4.17 -30.52 7.98
C GLY A 206 3.33 -31.20 6.90
N TRP A 207 3.80 -31.20 5.67
CA TRP A 207 3.12 -31.81 4.50
C TRP A 207 3.64 -33.21 4.17
N ASP A 208 2.84 -33.95 3.42
CA ASP A 208 3.24 -35.23 2.85
C ASP A 208 4.20 -35.01 1.66
N GLU A 209 5.30 -35.77 1.62
CA GLU A 209 6.34 -35.62 0.60
C GLU A 209 5.86 -36.08 -0.79
N ASP A 210 5.03 -37.13 -0.87
CA ASP A 210 4.53 -37.67 -2.13
C ASP A 210 3.49 -36.72 -2.74
N GLU A 211 2.59 -36.16 -1.92
CA GLU A 211 1.65 -35.13 -2.36
C GLU A 211 2.37 -33.87 -2.87
N LEU A 212 3.41 -33.43 -2.16
CA LEU A 212 4.22 -32.29 -2.58
C LEU A 212 4.94 -32.58 -3.91
N ALA A 213 5.51 -33.78 -4.08
CA ALA A 213 6.16 -34.20 -5.31
C ALA A 213 5.21 -34.17 -6.51
N ASN A 214 3.94 -34.56 -6.32
CA ASN A 214 2.92 -34.50 -7.37
C ASN A 214 2.65 -33.06 -7.82
N HIS A 215 2.54 -32.10 -6.89
CA HIS A 215 2.37 -30.69 -7.24
C HIS A 215 3.62 -30.10 -7.90
N VAL A 216 4.83 -30.48 -7.50
CA VAL A 216 6.06 -30.06 -8.18
C VAL A 216 6.08 -30.59 -9.61
N ALA A 217 5.73 -31.86 -9.83
CA ALA A 217 5.63 -32.45 -11.17
C ALA A 217 4.56 -31.76 -12.05
N GLU A 218 3.44 -31.36 -11.47
CA GLU A 218 2.43 -30.55 -12.15
C GLU A 218 3.02 -29.21 -12.63
N LEU A 219 3.73 -28.49 -11.75
CA LEU A 219 4.36 -27.21 -12.07
C LEU A 219 5.48 -27.34 -13.11
N GLU A 220 6.21 -28.45 -13.09
CA GLU A 220 7.21 -28.79 -14.13
C GLU A 220 6.57 -29.03 -15.49
N SER A 221 5.42 -29.72 -15.53
CA SER A 221 4.68 -29.94 -16.79
C SER A 221 4.22 -28.63 -17.43
N ARG A 222 4.02 -27.59 -16.61
CA ARG A 222 3.69 -26.22 -17.01
C ARG A 222 4.93 -25.36 -17.34
N ASN A 223 6.14 -25.92 -17.27
CA ASN A 223 7.43 -25.24 -17.44
C ASN A 223 7.66 -24.09 -16.46
N LEU A 224 7.05 -24.14 -15.27
CA LEU A 224 7.22 -23.13 -14.24
C LEU A 224 8.40 -23.43 -13.31
N VAL A 225 8.71 -24.70 -13.14
CA VAL A 225 9.72 -25.20 -12.22
C VAL A 225 10.72 -26.04 -12.99
N LYS A 226 11.98 -25.97 -12.60
CA LYS A 226 13.07 -26.78 -13.14
C LYS A 226 13.70 -27.60 -12.02
N ASN A 227 13.84 -28.89 -12.27
CA ASN A 227 14.65 -29.79 -11.47
C ASN A 227 16.15 -29.48 -11.61
N LEU A 228 16.82 -29.53 -10.47
CA LEU A 228 18.26 -29.50 -10.32
C LEU A 228 18.75 -30.85 -9.78
N GLU A 229 20.07 -31.01 -9.68
CA GLU A 229 20.67 -32.21 -9.10
C GLU A 229 20.22 -32.40 -7.63
N HIS A 230 20.25 -33.65 -7.16
CA HIS A 230 19.94 -34.01 -5.76
C HIS A 230 18.52 -33.69 -5.28
N GLY A 231 17.53 -33.72 -6.18
CA GLY A 231 16.12 -33.57 -5.82
C GLY A 231 15.73 -32.15 -5.39
N ALA A 232 16.56 -31.16 -5.72
CA ALA A 232 16.23 -29.76 -5.56
C ALA A 232 15.54 -29.21 -6.80
N PHE A 233 14.72 -28.18 -6.61
CA PHE A 233 14.01 -27.50 -7.67
C PHE A 233 14.07 -25.99 -7.47
N THR A 234 13.91 -25.26 -8.57
CA THR A 234 13.89 -23.80 -8.57
C THR A 234 12.97 -23.27 -9.66
N ARG A 235 12.62 -21.99 -9.57
CA ARG A 235 11.75 -21.34 -10.56
C ARG A 235 12.45 -21.30 -11.92
N GLN A 236 11.75 -21.75 -12.96
CA GLN A 236 12.16 -21.62 -14.34
C GLN A 236 11.66 -20.28 -14.91
N GLN A 237 12.58 -19.49 -15.46
CA GLN A 237 12.23 -18.25 -16.16
C GLN A 237 11.85 -18.57 -17.61
N SER A 238 10.57 -18.38 -17.95
CA SER A 238 10.02 -18.75 -19.26
C SER A 238 10.50 -17.88 -20.43
N HIS A 239 11.01 -16.67 -20.16
CA HIS A 239 11.27 -15.64 -21.17
C HIS A 239 12.75 -15.23 -21.31
N ASP A 240 13.67 -15.86 -20.59
CA ASP A 240 15.10 -15.53 -20.71
C ASP A 240 15.77 -16.44 -21.74
N VAL A 241 16.13 -15.85 -22.87
CA VAL A 241 16.80 -16.52 -24.00
C VAL A 241 18.25 -16.92 -23.64
N GLN A 242 18.85 -16.31 -22.61
CA GLN A 242 20.25 -16.52 -22.21
C GLN A 242 20.41 -16.48 -20.67
N VAL A 243 20.10 -17.61 -20.00
CA VAL A 243 20.47 -17.82 -18.60
C VAL A 243 21.77 -18.61 -18.53
N THR A 244 22.83 -17.98 -18.03
CA THR A 244 24.16 -18.58 -17.88
C THR A 244 24.43 -18.95 -16.43
N ILE A 245 24.64 -20.24 -16.16
CA ILE A 245 25.04 -20.72 -14.84
C ILE A 245 26.55 -20.53 -14.67
N VAL A 246 26.96 -19.81 -13.62
CA VAL A 246 28.36 -19.49 -13.37
C VAL A 246 28.81 -19.87 -11.96
N LYS A 247 30.05 -20.35 -11.82
CA LYS A 247 30.67 -20.55 -10.50
C LYS A 247 31.06 -19.23 -9.85
N GLN A 248 31.50 -18.28 -10.68
CA GLN A 248 31.88 -16.92 -10.31
C GLN A 248 31.48 -15.97 -11.43
N MET A 249 31.06 -14.76 -11.08
CA MET A 249 30.76 -13.74 -12.07
C MET A 249 31.97 -13.45 -12.95
N PRO A 250 31.82 -13.44 -14.28
CA PRO A 250 32.90 -13.07 -15.18
C PRO A 250 33.45 -11.69 -14.85
N THR A 251 34.77 -11.52 -14.91
CA THR A 251 35.39 -10.21 -14.76
C THR A 251 34.99 -9.34 -15.96
N MET A 252 34.21 -8.28 -15.71
CA MET A 252 33.80 -7.37 -16.77
C MET A 252 34.79 -6.22 -16.91
N ILE A 253 35.12 -5.88 -18.15
CA ILE A 253 35.90 -4.68 -18.46
C ILE A 253 35.17 -3.43 -17.96
N SER A 254 35.96 -2.43 -17.57
CA SER A 254 35.50 -1.18 -16.95
C SER A 254 34.37 -0.46 -17.72
N SER A 255 34.37 -0.52 -19.06
CA SER A 255 33.33 0.07 -19.91
C SER A 255 32.03 -0.75 -19.97
N LYS A 256 32.08 -2.03 -19.57
CA LYS A 256 30.92 -2.93 -19.52
C LYS A 256 30.26 -3.04 -18.14
N GLN A 257 30.90 -2.49 -17.11
CA GLN A 257 30.37 -2.51 -15.75
C GLN A 257 29.10 -1.65 -15.65
N PRO A 258 28.07 -2.14 -14.94
CA PRO A 258 26.84 -1.39 -14.71
C PRO A 258 27.09 -0.22 -13.73
N THR A 259 26.36 0.86 -13.94
CA THR A 259 26.39 2.05 -13.06
C THR A 259 25.16 2.15 -12.17
N ILE A 260 24.12 1.36 -12.48
CA ILE A 260 22.86 1.32 -11.73
C ILE A 260 22.60 -0.10 -11.24
N ALA A 261 22.25 -0.25 -9.98
CA ALA A 261 21.73 -1.49 -9.41
C ALA A 261 20.22 -1.36 -9.16
N ILE A 262 19.46 -2.40 -9.52
CA ILE A 262 18.04 -2.55 -9.16
C ILE A 262 17.90 -3.78 -8.26
N ILE A 263 17.31 -3.59 -7.08
CA ILE A 263 17.11 -4.65 -6.09
C ILE A 263 15.61 -4.84 -5.89
N THR A 264 15.15 -6.08 -6.07
CA THR A 264 13.77 -6.51 -5.84
C THR A 264 13.70 -7.59 -4.75
N ALA A 265 12.53 -7.86 -4.19
CA ALA A 265 12.32 -8.88 -3.15
C ALA A 265 11.44 -10.05 -3.64
N GLN A 266 10.40 -9.76 -4.42
CA GLN A 266 9.45 -10.75 -4.92
C GLN A 266 9.77 -11.17 -6.35
N TYR A 267 9.34 -12.38 -6.73
CA TYR A 267 9.60 -12.90 -8.08
C TYR A 267 8.89 -12.09 -9.18
N CYS A 268 7.65 -11.68 -8.95
CA CYS A 268 6.91 -10.82 -9.89
C CYS A 268 7.60 -9.47 -10.12
N GLU A 269 8.19 -8.88 -9.07
CA GLU A 269 8.98 -7.65 -9.17
C GLU A 269 10.23 -7.83 -10.03
N LYS A 270 10.92 -8.97 -9.87
CA LYS A 270 12.07 -9.30 -10.71
C LYS A 270 11.68 -9.42 -12.18
N LEU A 271 10.59 -10.13 -12.48
CA LEU A 271 10.09 -10.26 -13.85
C LEU A 271 9.66 -8.92 -14.45
N ALA A 272 8.97 -8.09 -13.67
CA ALA A 272 8.58 -6.74 -14.08
C ALA A 272 9.80 -5.89 -14.44
N VAL A 273 10.82 -5.86 -13.58
CA VAL A 273 12.07 -5.14 -13.88
C VAL A 273 12.77 -5.73 -15.10
N ASP A 274 12.84 -7.05 -15.23
CA ASP A 274 13.48 -7.70 -16.37
C ASP A 274 12.84 -7.36 -17.72
N SER A 275 11.53 -7.08 -17.74
CA SER A 275 10.83 -6.62 -18.93
C SER A 275 11.20 -5.19 -19.35
N MET A 276 11.81 -4.41 -18.45
CA MET A 276 12.28 -3.05 -18.74
C MET A 276 13.67 -3.02 -19.35
N ILE A 277 14.45 -4.10 -19.18
CA ILE A 277 15.86 -4.20 -19.54
C ILE A 277 16.01 -4.67 -20.99
N GLU A 278 16.76 -3.90 -21.77
CA GLU A 278 17.13 -4.22 -23.14
C GLU A 278 18.49 -4.92 -23.19
N ASN A 279 18.70 -5.79 -24.19
CA ASN A 279 19.95 -6.55 -24.37
C ASN A 279 20.37 -7.32 -23.11
N LYS A 280 19.40 -7.98 -22.47
CA LYS A 280 19.62 -8.60 -21.16
C LYS A 280 20.35 -9.93 -21.23
N GLU A 281 21.24 -10.16 -20.26
CA GLU A 281 21.90 -11.43 -19.99
C GLU A 281 21.76 -11.76 -18.50
N THR A 282 21.27 -12.96 -18.19
CA THR A 282 21.03 -13.38 -16.80
C THR A 282 22.08 -14.39 -16.37
N PHE A 283 22.76 -14.10 -15.27
CA PHE A 283 23.73 -14.96 -14.64
C PHE A 283 23.16 -15.52 -13.35
N VAL A 284 23.22 -16.84 -13.18
CA VAL A 284 22.84 -17.50 -11.93
C VAL A 284 24.05 -18.19 -11.34
N ARG A 285 24.35 -17.88 -10.09
CA ARG A 285 25.38 -18.54 -9.30
C ARG A 285 24.71 -19.40 -8.24
N TYR A 286 24.76 -20.72 -8.42
CA TYR A 286 24.42 -21.68 -7.38
C TYR A 286 25.65 -21.95 -6.52
N THR A 287 25.48 -21.83 -5.20
CA THR A 287 26.51 -22.25 -4.25
C THR A 287 26.09 -23.58 -3.69
N THR A 288 26.79 -24.67 -4.02
CA THR A 288 26.57 -25.96 -3.36
C THR A 288 27.46 -26.02 -2.11
N VAL A 289 26.88 -26.26 -0.94
CA VAL A 289 27.66 -26.54 0.28
C VAL A 289 27.64 -28.05 0.51
N GLY A 290 28.72 -28.71 0.08
CA GLY A 290 29.17 -30.10 0.31
C GLY A 290 28.18 -31.18 0.79
N CYS A 291 28.29 -32.39 0.23
CA CYS A 291 27.74 -33.60 0.85
C CYS A 291 28.52 -33.92 2.13
N SER A 292 27.97 -33.69 3.33
CA SER A 292 28.60 -34.26 4.53
C SER A 292 27.68 -34.33 5.75
N SER A 293 27.01 -35.47 5.90
CA SER A 293 27.23 -36.41 7.00
C SER A 293 26.42 -37.68 6.73
N PRO A 294 26.93 -38.90 6.99
CA PRO A 294 26.10 -40.09 6.99
C PRO A 294 25.16 -39.99 8.20
N THR A 295 23.94 -39.51 7.97
CA THR A 295 22.83 -39.85 8.85
C THR A 295 22.34 -41.25 8.46
N SER A 296 21.49 -41.86 9.30
CA SER A 296 20.86 -43.15 9.05
C SER A 296 20.13 -43.27 7.70
N ASP A 297 19.87 -42.13 7.02
CA ASP A 297 19.09 -42.01 5.79
C ASP A 297 19.91 -41.58 4.54
N GLY A 298 21.26 -41.59 4.61
CA GLY A 298 22.13 -41.31 3.44
C GLY A 298 22.65 -39.86 3.33
N PRO A 299 23.44 -39.53 2.29
CA PRO A 299 24.09 -38.22 2.16
C PRO A 299 23.11 -37.12 1.72
N ILE A 300 22.85 -36.15 2.61
CA ILE A 300 22.07 -34.94 2.28
C ILE A 300 23.00 -33.88 1.68
N THR A 301 22.68 -33.41 0.46
CA THR A 301 23.35 -32.28 -0.18
C THR A 301 22.61 -31.00 0.20
N ARG A 302 23.31 -29.98 0.70
CA ARG A 302 22.71 -28.68 1.02
C ARG A 302 23.10 -27.63 -0.01
N PHE A 303 22.13 -26.78 -0.37
CA PHE A 303 22.37 -25.61 -1.20
C PHE A 303 22.65 -24.41 -0.28
N GLY A 304 23.71 -23.67 -0.60
CA GLY A 304 24.05 -22.40 0.02
C GLY A 304 23.38 -21.25 -0.72
N GLU A 305 23.68 -20.02 -0.30
CA GLU A 305 23.12 -18.82 -0.90
C GLU A 305 23.45 -18.73 -2.40
N SER A 306 22.39 -18.67 -3.20
CA SER A 306 22.45 -18.48 -4.64
C SER A 306 22.17 -17.02 -4.99
N ASN A 307 22.70 -16.56 -6.11
CA ASN A 307 22.52 -15.18 -6.58
C ASN A 307 22.08 -15.20 -8.04
N VAL A 308 21.22 -14.25 -8.41
CA VAL A 308 20.81 -14.00 -9.79
C VAL A 308 21.11 -12.55 -10.15
N TYR A 309 21.79 -12.34 -11.27
CA TYR A 309 22.08 -11.01 -11.79
C TYR A 309 21.64 -10.92 -13.24
N THR A 310 20.70 -10.03 -13.55
CA THR A 310 20.33 -9.71 -14.93
C THR A 310 20.96 -8.39 -15.30
N LEU A 311 21.91 -8.43 -16.23
CA LEU A 311 22.57 -7.24 -16.75
C LEU A 311 21.95 -6.83 -18.06
N GLY A 312 22.00 -5.55 -18.39
CA GLY A 312 21.58 -5.03 -19.69
C GLY A 312 21.58 -3.51 -19.67
N ASN A 313 20.70 -2.91 -20.48
CA ASN A 313 20.58 -1.47 -20.57
C ASN A 313 19.15 -1.00 -20.35
N ILE A 314 19.00 0.16 -19.72
CA ILE A 314 17.77 0.95 -19.73
C ILE A 314 18.13 2.33 -20.25
N GLY A 315 17.63 2.68 -21.44
CA GLY A 315 18.07 3.88 -22.14
C GLY A 315 19.58 3.86 -22.36
N ALA A 316 20.27 4.94 -21.98
CA ALA A 316 21.73 5.06 -22.09
C ALA A 316 22.51 4.40 -20.93
N HIS A 317 21.83 3.83 -19.94
CA HIS A 317 22.47 3.35 -18.71
C HIS A 317 22.61 1.84 -18.67
N ARG A 318 23.80 1.38 -18.27
CA ARG A 318 24.05 -0.03 -17.98
C ARG A 318 23.56 -0.35 -16.57
N ILE A 319 22.74 -1.38 -16.46
CA ILE A 319 22.08 -1.74 -15.22
C ILE A 319 22.43 -3.18 -14.83
N VAL A 320 22.34 -3.48 -13.53
CA VAL A 320 22.25 -4.83 -13.01
C VAL A 320 21.04 -4.96 -12.09
N CYS A 321 20.21 -5.98 -12.31
CA CYS A 321 19.08 -6.31 -11.46
C CYS A 321 19.33 -7.60 -10.68
N THR A 322 18.96 -7.63 -9.40
CA THR A 322 18.96 -8.83 -8.55
C THR A 322 17.66 -8.94 -7.77
N LYS A 323 17.28 -10.18 -7.42
CA LYS A 323 16.22 -10.47 -6.45
C LYS A 323 16.86 -10.94 -5.15
N LEU A 324 16.42 -10.38 -4.03
CA LEU A 324 16.79 -10.84 -2.69
C LEU A 324 16.17 -12.22 -2.42
N PRO A 325 16.91 -13.15 -1.80
CA PRO A 325 16.40 -14.49 -1.49
C PRO A 325 15.30 -14.45 -0.43
N THR A 326 15.41 -13.55 0.56
CA THR A 326 14.41 -13.35 1.61
C THR A 326 14.56 -11.93 2.16
N VAL A 327 13.45 -11.32 2.56
CA VAL A 327 13.41 -10.02 3.24
C VAL A 327 12.43 -10.12 4.41
N GLY A 328 12.74 -9.47 5.54
CA GLY A 328 11.90 -9.42 6.73
C GLY A 328 12.68 -9.35 8.04
N HIS A 329 11.95 -9.24 9.16
CA HIS A 329 12.48 -9.03 10.51
C HIS A 329 13.28 -10.20 11.13
N THR A 330 13.21 -11.41 10.58
CA THR A 330 14.02 -12.51 11.11
C THR A 330 15.50 -12.18 10.89
N ARG A 331 16.36 -12.52 11.83
CA ARG A 331 17.80 -12.21 11.72
C ARG A 331 18.42 -12.85 10.49
N GLU A 332 17.92 -14.03 10.12
CA GLU A 332 18.29 -14.78 8.93
C GLU A 332 17.96 -13.98 7.66
N ALA A 333 16.72 -13.50 7.53
CA ALA A 333 16.30 -12.67 6.39
C ALA A 333 17.08 -11.35 6.30
N MET A 334 17.24 -10.62 7.41
CA MET A 334 18.04 -9.38 7.43
C MET A 334 19.48 -9.62 6.98
N THR A 335 20.10 -10.70 7.49
CA THR A 335 21.47 -11.07 7.13
C THR A 335 21.58 -11.46 5.66
N ALA A 336 20.64 -12.27 5.15
CA ALA A 336 20.63 -12.71 3.77
C ALA A 336 20.42 -11.53 2.79
N ALA A 337 19.49 -10.62 3.10
CA ALA A 337 19.22 -9.44 2.31
C ALA A 337 20.43 -8.48 2.27
N GLY A 338 21.03 -8.20 3.43
CA GLY A 338 22.21 -7.34 3.54
C GLY A 338 23.45 -7.94 2.85
N ASN A 339 23.68 -9.25 3.02
CA ASN A 339 24.78 -9.96 2.37
C ASN A 339 24.64 -9.97 0.84
N THR A 340 23.44 -10.23 0.32
CA THR A 340 23.17 -10.20 -1.12
C THR A 340 23.43 -8.81 -1.69
N THR A 341 23.00 -7.77 -0.98
CA THR A 341 23.24 -6.36 -1.35
C THR A 341 24.72 -6.02 -1.35
N THR A 342 25.45 -6.38 -0.30
CA THR A 342 26.90 -6.16 -0.19
C THR A 342 27.66 -6.91 -1.30
N ARG A 343 27.23 -8.14 -1.62
CA ARG A 343 27.83 -8.93 -2.71
C ARG A 343 27.60 -8.32 -4.08
N LEU A 344 26.39 -7.80 -4.34
CA LEU A 344 26.08 -7.07 -5.57
C LEU A 344 27.02 -5.87 -5.73
N LEU A 345 27.09 -5.01 -4.71
CA LEU A 345 27.88 -3.77 -4.75
C LEU A 345 29.39 -4.05 -4.79
N GLY A 346 29.85 -5.12 -4.15
CA GLY A 346 31.25 -5.56 -4.22
C GLY A 346 31.63 -6.19 -5.57
N THR A 347 30.69 -6.83 -6.25
CA THR A 347 30.89 -7.42 -7.59
C THR A 347 30.88 -6.35 -8.68
N PHE A 348 29.96 -5.39 -8.58
CA PHE A 348 29.80 -4.32 -9.56
C PHE A 348 30.19 -2.97 -8.94
N GLN A 349 31.50 -2.77 -8.82
CA GLN A 349 32.07 -1.65 -8.07
C GLN A 349 31.75 -0.27 -8.65
N LYS A 350 31.39 -0.21 -9.94
CA LYS A 350 30.99 1.02 -10.65
C LYS A 350 29.52 1.43 -10.45
N VAL A 351 28.75 0.66 -9.68
CA VAL A 351 27.38 1.05 -9.34
C VAL A 351 27.41 2.29 -8.47
N ASP A 352 26.79 3.37 -8.92
CA ASP A 352 26.68 4.63 -8.17
C ASP A 352 25.24 4.90 -7.72
N TYR A 353 24.25 4.36 -8.44
CA TYR A 353 22.83 4.55 -8.17
C TYR A 353 22.17 3.22 -7.81
N VAL A 354 21.39 3.19 -6.73
CA VAL A 354 20.67 2.00 -6.28
C VAL A 354 19.16 2.26 -6.24
N PHE A 355 18.40 1.42 -6.94
CA PHE A 355 16.95 1.47 -7.01
C PHE A 355 16.37 0.27 -6.24
N LEU A 356 15.57 0.56 -5.22
CA LEU A 356 14.80 -0.43 -4.48
C LEU A 356 13.39 -0.46 -5.06
N VAL A 357 13.11 -1.45 -5.91
CA VAL A 357 11.86 -1.50 -6.71
C VAL A 357 11.03 -2.68 -6.24
N GLY A 358 9.75 -2.45 -6.00
CA GLY A 358 8.85 -3.55 -5.67
C GLY A 358 7.42 -3.11 -5.42
N VAL A 359 6.67 -3.96 -4.74
CA VAL A 359 5.31 -3.66 -4.28
C VAL A 359 5.34 -3.06 -2.87
N GLY A 360 4.29 -2.31 -2.54
CA GLY A 360 4.09 -1.75 -1.21
C GLY A 360 2.61 -1.57 -0.88
N GLY A 361 2.33 -1.20 0.37
CA GLY A 361 1.01 -0.90 0.87
C GLY A 361 0.75 0.60 0.91
N GLY A 362 -0.30 1.09 0.28
CA GLY A 362 -0.61 2.51 0.20
C GLY A 362 -1.27 3.07 1.47
N VAL A 363 -1.05 4.36 1.74
CA VAL A 363 -1.77 5.11 2.77
C VAL A 363 -2.88 5.94 2.10
N PRO A 364 -4.14 5.51 2.14
CA PRO A 364 -5.23 6.19 1.46
C PRO A 364 -5.59 7.52 2.15
N HIS A 365 -6.08 8.46 1.36
CA HIS A 365 -6.69 9.69 1.88
C HIS A 365 -8.18 9.68 1.55
N TYR A 366 -9.04 9.56 2.55
CA TYR A 366 -10.46 9.22 2.33
C TYR A 366 -11.31 10.36 1.75
N THR A 367 -10.83 11.60 1.86
CA THR A 367 -11.56 12.81 1.45
C THR A 367 -10.88 13.65 0.36
N ASP A 368 -9.55 13.60 0.23
CA ASP A 368 -8.78 14.37 -0.76
C ASP A 368 -8.51 13.50 -1.98
N TYR A 369 -9.24 13.76 -3.07
CA TYR A 369 -9.09 13.01 -4.32
C TYR A 369 -7.69 13.06 -4.94
N LYS A 370 -6.97 14.18 -4.77
CA LYS A 370 -5.64 14.38 -5.36
C LYS A 370 -4.58 13.60 -4.58
N LYS A 371 -4.70 13.55 -3.25
CA LYS A 371 -3.81 12.80 -2.37
C LYS A 371 -4.21 11.33 -2.17
N HIS A 372 -5.40 10.95 -2.61
CA HIS A 372 -5.90 9.59 -2.43
C HIS A 372 -5.11 8.59 -3.27
N ILE A 373 -4.41 7.67 -2.61
CA ILE A 373 -3.66 6.56 -3.20
C ILE A 373 -4.61 5.39 -3.46
N ARG A 374 -4.49 4.77 -4.65
CA ARG A 374 -5.25 3.58 -5.05
C ARG A 374 -4.35 2.40 -5.36
N LEU A 375 -4.92 1.19 -5.40
CA LEU A 375 -4.18 0.05 -5.90
C LEU A 375 -3.79 0.28 -7.37
N GLY A 376 -2.58 -0.13 -7.71
CA GLY A 376 -1.98 0.12 -9.02
C GLY A 376 -1.36 1.51 -9.20
N ASP A 377 -1.50 2.44 -8.24
CA ASP A 377 -0.66 3.64 -8.21
C ASP A 377 0.78 3.29 -7.81
N VAL A 378 1.68 4.28 -7.87
CA VAL A 378 3.07 4.13 -7.41
C VAL A 378 3.46 5.25 -6.46
N VAL A 379 4.13 4.87 -5.38
CA VAL A 379 4.76 5.80 -4.43
C VAL A 379 6.26 5.77 -4.67
N VAL A 380 6.85 6.94 -4.91
CA VAL A 380 8.28 7.14 -5.02
C VAL A 380 8.79 7.85 -3.78
N SER A 381 9.85 7.33 -3.17
CA SER A 381 10.40 7.87 -1.94
C SER A 381 10.90 9.29 -2.15
N TYR A 382 10.26 10.25 -1.48
CA TYR A 382 10.53 11.67 -1.68
C TYR A 382 10.53 12.40 -0.33
N PRO A 383 11.49 13.32 -0.09
CA PRO A 383 11.59 14.04 1.17
C PRO A 383 10.49 15.10 1.30
N THR A 384 9.52 14.87 2.17
CA THR A 384 8.43 15.83 2.39
C THR A 384 8.73 16.69 3.62
N LYS A 385 8.81 18.03 3.47
CA LYS A 385 9.02 18.99 4.59
C LYS A 385 10.27 18.68 5.45
N ASP A 386 11.44 18.58 4.80
CA ASP A 386 12.74 18.23 5.41
C ASP A 386 12.81 16.83 6.05
N LYS A 387 11.80 15.97 5.82
CA LYS A 387 11.79 14.59 6.30
C LYS A 387 12.60 13.66 5.40
N ASN A 388 12.93 12.52 5.96
CA ASN A 388 13.66 11.41 5.34
C ASN A 388 12.83 10.71 4.26
N ILE A 389 13.50 10.05 3.31
CA ILE A 389 12.79 9.36 2.21
C ILE A 389 12.31 7.97 2.65
N TYR A 390 12.99 7.38 3.63
CA TYR A 390 12.64 6.08 4.20
C TYR A 390 12.71 6.11 5.73
N LEU A 391 11.77 5.43 6.40
CA LEU A 391 11.67 5.36 7.86
C LEU A 391 11.46 3.91 8.32
N TYR A 392 12.36 3.39 9.15
CA TYR A 392 12.16 2.10 9.80
C TYR A 392 11.67 2.31 11.25
N CYS A 393 10.49 1.79 11.58
CA CYS A 393 9.95 1.79 12.93
C CYS A 393 10.46 0.56 13.69
N ASP A 394 11.45 0.75 14.55
CA ASP A 394 12.03 -0.33 15.35
C ASP A 394 11.08 -0.73 16.50
N LYS A 395 10.49 0.28 17.16
CA LYS A 395 9.58 0.07 18.27
C LYS A 395 8.39 1.03 18.24
N ALA A 396 7.20 0.49 18.53
CA ALA A 396 6.00 1.27 18.80
C ALA A 396 5.56 0.99 20.24
N THR A 397 5.33 2.05 21.03
CA THR A 397 4.81 1.92 22.40
C THR A 397 3.49 2.68 22.51
N VAL A 398 2.44 1.99 22.91
CA VAL A 398 1.13 2.60 23.16
C VAL A 398 1.10 3.10 24.60
N THR A 399 0.92 4.40 24.79
CA THR A 399 0.80 5.06 26.09
C THR A 399 -0.57 5.72 26.24
N ASP A 400 -0.91 6.19 27.44
CA ASP A 400 -2.16 6.92 27.69
C ASP A 400 -2.28 8.21 26.86
N LYS A 401 -1.13 8.79 26.46
CA LYS A 401 -1.03 10.04 25.69
C LYS A 401 -0.98 9.82 24.18
N GLY A 402 -0.85 8.59 23.70
CA GLY A 402 -0.76 8.31 22.26
C GLY A 402 0.12 7.11 21.92
N CYS A 403 0.72 7.15 20.73
CA CYS A 403 1.74 6.17 20.34
C CYS A 403 3.07 6.90 20.22
N GLU A 404 4.09 6.37 20.88
CA GLU A 404 5.48 6.79 20.77
C GLU A 404 6.22 5.81 19.86
N PHE A 405 7.07 6.35 18.97
CA PHE A 405 7.76 5.56 17.96
C PHE A 405 9.27 5.79 18.04
N GLU A 406 10.02 4.69 18.06
CA GLU A 406 11.46 4.67 17.86
C GLU A 406 11.71 4.41 16.37
N VAL A 407 12.31 5.41 15.70
CA VAL A 407 12.43 5.43 14.24
C VAL A 407 13.87 5.61 13.82
N LYS A 408 14.33 4.76 12.89
CA LYS A 408 15.58 4.94 12.15
C LYS A 408 15.28 5.63 10.81
N PRO A 409 15.72 6.89 10.63
CA PRO A 409 15.54 7.61 9.39
C PRO A 409 16.65 7.36 8.36
N TYR A 410 16.30 7.35 7.07
CA TYR A 410 17.27 7.25 5.98
C TYR A 410 17.02 8.25 4.86
N ARG A 411 18.10 8.88 4.41
CA ARG A 411 18.08 9.88 3.33
C ARG A 411 19.39 9.79 2.51
N PRO A 412 19.31 9.80 1.17
CA PRO A 412 20.50 9.96 0.34
C PRO A 412 21.03 11.39 0.43
N ASN A 413 22.32 11.56 0.15
CA ASN A 413 22.95 12.88 0.10
C ASN A 413 22.57 13.63 -1.17
N ASN A 414 22.33 12.91 -2.27
CA ASN A 414 21.91 13.45 -3.55
C ASN A 414 20.44 13.10 -3.83
N LEU A 415 19.64 14.10 -4.21
CA LEU A 415 18.21 13.98 -4.48
C LEU A 415 17.84 14.03 -5.96
N ASN A 416 18.81 13.98 -6.88
CA ASN A 416 18.58 14.06 -8.32
C ASN A 416 17.56 13.01 -8.80
N LEU A 417 17.60 11.78 -8.26
CA LEU A 417 16.63 10.74 -8.61
C LEU A 417 15.20 11.13 -8.19
N GLN A 418 15.07 11.72 -7.00
CA GLN A 418 13.80 12.21 -6.45
C GLN A 418 13.28 13.43 -7.22
N GLU A 419 14.17 14.31 -7.67
CA GLU A 419 13.82 15.47 -8.49
C GLU A 419 13.33 15.06 -9.88
N ILE A 420 13.96 14.07 -10.52
CA ILE A 420 13.46 13.49 -11.78
C ILE A 420 12.05 12.92 -11.60
N ALA A 421 11.81 12.16 -10.52
CA ALA A 421 10.48 11.64 -10.21
C ALA A 421 9.45 12.77 -9.98
N ALA A 422 9.85 13.87 -9.33
CA ALA A 422 9.00 15.04 -9.14
C ALA A 422 8.63 15.72 -10.47
N ASN A 423 9.60 15.87 -11.37
CA ASN A 423 9.38 16.44 -12.69
C ASN A 423 8.45 15.55 -13.55
N LEU A 424 8.61 14.22 -13.47
CA LEU A 424 7.72 13.27 -14.13
C LEU A 424 6.27 13.40 -13.62
N LYS A 425 6.08 13.51 -12.30
CA LYS A 425 4.76 13.74 -11.71
C LYS A 425 4.16 15.07 -12.17
N LEU A 426 4.92 16.16 -12.07
CA LEU A 426 4.46 17.50 -12.47
C LEU A 426 4.05 17.55 -13.95
N SER A 427 4.84 16.93 -14.82
CA SER A 427 4.53 16.85 -16.25
C SER A 427 3.23 16.09 -16.50
N ALA A 428 3.02 14.97 -15.81
CA ALA A 428 1.82 14.16 -15.97
C ALA A 428 0.55 14.77 -15.35
N ASP A 429 0.69 15.63 -14.34
CA ASP A 429 -0.42 16.36 -13.72
C ASP A 429 -0.83 17.59 -14.53
N ASN A 430 0.13 18.27 -15.18
CA ASN A 430 -0.12 19.48 -15.97
C ASN A 430 -0.63 19.17 -17.38
N ASP A 431 -0.20 18.06 -17.97
CA ASP A 431 -0.53 17.69 -19.35
C ASP A 431 -1.35 16.39 -19.40
N ASN A 432 -2.67 16.55 -19.49
CA ASN A 432 -3.59 15.44 -19.63
C ASN A 432 -3.61 14.84 -21.04
N GLU A 433 -3.11 15.56 -22.05
CA GLU A 433 -3.09 15.14 -23.46
C GLU A 433 -1.87 14.26 -23.77
N VAL A 434 -0.74 14.55 -23.13
CA VAL A 434 0.47 13.73 -23.27
C VAL A 434 0.37 12.48 -22.39
N THR A 435 0.53 11.33 -23.04
CA THR A 435 0.63 10.04 -22.34
C THR A 435 1.98 9.96 -21.61
N PRO A 436 1.99 9.74 -20.28
CA PRO A 436 3.25 9.64 -19.56
C PRO A 436 4.09 8.45 -20.02
N PRO A 437 5.43 8.55 -20.01
CA PRO A 437 6.31 7.54 -20.59
C PRO A 437 6.14 6.15 -19.97
N TRP A 438 5.89 6.07 -18.66
CA TRP A 438 5.69 4.79 -17.97
C TRP A 438 4.47 4.01 -18.48
N VAL A 439 3.42 4.69 -18.96
CA VAL A 439 2.24 4.02 -19.54
C VAL A 439 2.61 3.29 -20.82
N ASN A 440 3.52 3.84 -21.63
CA ASN A 440 4.00 3.19 -22.84
C ASN A 440 4.86 1.97 -22.48
N TYR A 441 5.79 2.12 -21.52
CA TYR A 441 6.62 1.00 -21.06
C TYR A 441 5.79 -0.17 -20.48
N MET A 442 4.72 0.13 -19.74
CA MET A 442 3.77 -0.88 -19.27
C MET A 442 3.13 -1.62 -20.45
N ARG A 443 2.67 -0.90 -21.48
CA ARG A 443 2.03 -1.49 -22.66
C ARG A 443 3.00 -2.39 -23.42
N ASP A 444 4.24 -1.95 -23.61
CA ASP A 444 5.28 -2.72 -24.30
C ASP A 444 5.63 -4.01 -23.54
N ALA A 445 5.72 -3.93 -22.21
CA ALA A 445 5.94 -5.09 -21.36
C ALA A 445 4.77 -6.08 -21.39
N LEU A 446 3.52 -5.60 -21.30
CA LEU A 446 2.32 -6.45 -21.41
C LEU A 446 2.26 -7.18 -22.75
N ASN A 447 2.64 -6.51 -23.84
CA ASN A 447 2.75 -7.14 -25.16
C ASN A 447 3.83 -8.24 -25.18
N THR A 448 4.91 -8.07 -24.43
CA THR A 448 6.01 -9.03 -24.33
C THR A 448 5.65 -10.26 -23.49
N PHE A 449 4.95 -10.07 -22.37
CA PHE A 449 4.48 -11.17 -21.52
C PHE A 449 3.44 -12.06 -22.22
N GLY A 450 2.61 -11.46 -23.09
CA GLY A 450 1.54 -12.18 -23.77
C GLY A 450 0.35 -12.52 -22.85
N SER A 451 -0.60 -13.29 -23.35
CA SER A 451 -1.85 -13.58 -22.61
C SER A 451 -1.77 -14.77 -21.63
N SER A 452 -0.68 -15.52 -21.63
CA SER A 452 -0.49 -16.73 -20.81
C SER A 452 0.72 -16.62 -19.88
N SER A 453 1.14 -15.41 -19.55
CA SER A 453 2.22 -15.21 -18.58
C SER A 453 1.76 -15.63 -17.20
N GLU A 454 2.63 -16.28 -16.45
CA GLU A 454 2.41 -16.59 -15.05
C GLU A 454 3.59 -16.01 -14.25
N PRO A 455 3.36 -14.92 -13.49
CA PRO A 455 2.07 -14.32 -13.13
C PRO A 455 1.42 -13.43 -14.22
N ASP A 456 0.11 -13.13 -14.08
CA ASP A 456 -0.64 -12.22 -14.95
C ASP A 456 -0.39 -10.76 -14.54
N PHE A 457 0.24 -9.99 -15.43
CA PHE A 457 0.57 -8.58 -15.21
C PHE A 457 -0.55 -7.61 -15.62
N LYS A 458 -1.67 -8.10 -16.15
CA LYS A 458 -2.82 -7.25 -16.49
C LYS A 458 -3.43 -6.61 -15.23
N PRO A 459 -4.01 -5.41 -15.36
CA PRO A 459 -4.70 -4.78 -14.25
C PRO A 459 -5.86 -5.67 -13.77
N PRO A 460 -5.95 -5.97 -12.46
CA PRO A 460 -7.13 -6.59 -11.89
C PRO A 460 -8.38 -5.72 -12.06
N SER A 461 -9.56 -6.30 -11.83
CA SER A 461 -10.82 -5.54 -11.85
C SER A 461 -10.77 -4.39 -10.84
N SER A 462 -11.24 -3.20 -11.25
CA SER A 462 -11.34 -2.05 -10.35
C SER A 462 -12.24 -2.31 -9.13
N GLU A 463 -13.11 -3.32 -9.19
CA GLU A 463 -13.97 -3.73 -8.05
C GLU A 463 -13.20 -4.43 -6.93
N THR A 464 -11.98 -4.91 -7.18
CA THR A 464 -11.13 -5.52 -6.14
C THR A 464 -10.25 -4.50 -5.41
N ASP A 465 -10.21 -3.24 -5.88
CA ASP A 465 -9.67 -2.12 -5.10
C ASP A 465 -10.71 -1.69 -4.06
N LYS A 466 -10.57 -2.23 -2.84
CA LYS A 466 -11.47 -1.97 -1.71
C LYS A 466 -10.70 -1.45 -0.51
N LEU A 467 -11.19 -0.36 0.09
CA LEU A 467 -10.66 0.21 1.31
C LEU A 467 -11.42 -0.35 2.51
N TYR A 468 -10.68 -0.89 3.49
CA TYR A 468 -11.25 -1.35 4.74
C TYR A 468 -10.66 -0.60 5.92
N MET A 469 -11.51 -0.29 6.90
CA MET A 469 -11.09 0.26 8.20
C MET A 469 -11.59 -0.62 9.34
N ASN A 470 -10.71 -0.97 10.26
CA ASN A 470 -11.06 -1.65 11.50
C ASN A 470 -11.83 -0.69 12.43
N ILE A 471 -12.92 -1.18 13.01
CA ILE A 471 -13.82 -0.45 13.93
C ILE A 471 -13.98 -1.16 15.29
N GLY A 472 -13.03 -2.03 15.64
CA GLY A 472 -12.99 -2.78 16.90
C GLY A 472 -13.67 -4.15 16.82
N ASN A 473 -13.34 -5.04 17.76
CA ASN A 473 -13.88 -6.42 17.84
C ASN A 473 -13.72 -7.24 16.55
N LYS A 474 -12.67 -6.98 15.77
CA LYS A 474 -12.43 -7.57 14.43
C LYS A 474 -13.47 -7.21 13.37
N ASP A 475 -14.32 -6.22 13.64
CA ASP A 475 -15.25 -5.69 12.67
C ASP A 475 -14.59 -4.61 11.82
N ILE A 476 -15.07 -4.49 10.59
CA ILE A 476 -14.56 -3.56 9.60
C ILE A 476 -15.71 -2.83 8.91
N ILE A 477 -15.38 -1.68 8.31
CA ILE A 477 -16.23 -0.97 7.37
C ILE A 477 -15.52 -0.89 6.03
N GLU A 478 -16.30 -0.84 4.94
CA GLU A 478 -15.79 -0.59 3.59
C GLU A 478 -15.91 0.91 3.30
N VAL A 479 -14.82 1.58 2.96
CA VAL A 479 -14.81 3.01 2.66
C VAL A 479 -14.78 3.18 1.14
N ALA A 480 -15.65 4.01 0.59
CA ALA A 480 -15.61 4.33 -0.82
C ALA A 480 -14.40 5.22 -1.13
N HIS A 481 -13.78 5.04 -2.30
CA HIS A 481 -12.77 5.98 -2.75
C HIS A 481 -13.38 7.37 -2.96
N PRO A 482 -12.67 8.46 -2.59
CA PRO A 482 -13.16 9.81 -2.86
C PRO A 482 -13.38 10.02 -4.35
N LEU A 483 -14.37 10.84 -4.65
CA LEU A 483 -14.68 11.31 -6.00
C LEU A 483 -14.06 12.70 -6.21
N PRO A 484 -13.68 13.05 -7.46
CA PRO A 484 -13.15 14.37 -7.74
C PRO A 484 -14.24 15.43 -7.54
N GLN A 485 -13.91 16.53 -6.85
CA GLN A 485 -14.80 17.69 -6.72
C GLN A 485 -14.99 18.40 -8.06
N ASP A 486 -13.90 18.53 -8.83
CA ASP A 486 -13.91 19.08 -10.18
C ASP A 486 -14.03 17.96 -11.21
N LYS A 487 -15.02 18.06 -12.11
CA LYS A 487 -15.24 17.08 -13.18
C LYS A 487 -14.08 17.00 -14.18
N THR A 488 -13.18 18.00 -14.21
CA THR A 488 -12.02 18.04 -15.10
C THR A 488 -10.88 17.11 -14.66
N VAL A 489 -10.73 16.84 -13.36
CA VAL A 489 -9.63 16.02 -12.83
C VAL A 489 -10.14 14.61 -12.55
N LYS A 490 -10.15 13.76 -13.57
CA LYS A 490 -10.51 12.33 -13.43
C LYS A 490 -9.29 11.44 -13.61
N ARG A 491 -9.22 10.38 -12.80
CA ARG A 491 -8.31 9.24 -13.02
C ARG A 491 -8.66 8.64 -14.38
N GLN A 492 -7.66 8.53 -15.24
CA GLN A 492 -7.79 7.83 -16.52
C GLN A 492 -7.52 6.35 -16.27
N GLU A 493 -8.38 5.49 -16.81
CA GLU A 493 -8.21 4.04 -16.70
C GLU A 493 -6.90 3.60 -17.38
N GLY A 494 -6.16 2.69 -16.75
CA GLY A 494 -4.83 2.28 -17.24
C GLY A 494 -3.71 3.32 -17.11
N ARG A 495 -3.95 4.47 -16.46
CA ARG A 495 -2.92 5.49 -16.15
C ARG A 495 -2.68 5.61 -14.63
N PRO A 496 -1.78 4.79 -14.07
CA PRO A 496 -1.31 4.94 -12.70
C PRO A 496 -0.79 6.33 -12.37
N ARG A 497 -1.04 6.80 -11.14
CA ARG A 497 -0.50 8.08 -10.65
C ARG A 497 0.78 7.86 -9.84
N ILE A 498 1.70 8.82 -9.97
CA ILE A 498 2.89 8.93 -9.12
C ILE A 498 2.53 9.76 -7.88
N HIS A 499 2.81 9.21 -6.71
CA HIS A 499 2.77 9.91 -5.43
C HIS A 499 4.17 10.04 -4.87
N LEU A 500 4.48 11.19 -4.28
CA LEU A 500 5.80 11.51 -3.74
C LEU A 500 5.68 11.64 -2.23
N GLY A 501 6.38 10.78 -1.49
CA GLY A 501 6.40 10.87 -0.04
C GLY A 501 7.31 9.82 0.60
N SER A 502 7.43 9.84 1.92
CA SER A 502 8.24 8.88 2.64
C SER A 502 7.63 7.48 2.56
N ILE A 503 8.49 6.47 2.43
CA ILE A 503 8.14 5.06 2.55
C ILE A 503 8.58 4.58 3.94
N ALA A 504 7.83 3.66 4.56
CA ALA A 504 8.22 3.14 5.87
C ALA A 504 8.07 1.63 6.00
N SER A 505 8.70 1.08 7.02
CA SER A 505 8.55 -0.34 7.37
C SER A 505 8.67 -0.54 8.88
N GLY A 506 8.29 -1.72 9.35
CA GLY A 506 8.51 -2.14 10.73
C GLY A 506 7.46 -3.14 11.20
N ARG A 507 7.90 -4.19 11.88
CA ARG A 507 7.05 -5.31 12.30
C ARG A 507 5.78 -4.90 13.05
N GLN A 508 5.90 -3.95 13.98
CA GLN A 508 4.77 -3.54 14.83
C GLN A 508 3.72 -2.74 14.04
N ILE A 509 4.18 -1.83 13.17
CA ILE A 509 3.28 -1.03 12.33
C ILE A 509 2.62 -1.87 11.23
N VAL A 510 3.29 -2.91 10.71
CA VAL A 510 2.67 -3.82 9.73
C VAL A 510 1.58 -4.68 10.36
N ARG A 511 1.79 -5.15 11.61
CA ARG A 511 0.86 -6.05 12.30
C ARG A 511 -0.44 -5.36 12.76
N GLU A 512 -0.36 -4.13 13.21
CA GLU A 512 -1.50 -3.44 13.81
C GLU A 512 -1.95 -2.22 12.99
N ASP A 513 -3.13 -2.32 12.36
CA ASP A 513 -3.69 -1.27 11.51
C ASP A 513 -3.81 0.08 12.24
N SER A 514 -4.21 0.07 13.52
CA SER A 514 -4.37 1.30 14.30
C SER A 514 -3.03 2.00 14.58
N ILE A 515 -1.97 1.22 14.84
CA ILE A 515 -0.61 1.74 15.02
C ILE A 515 -0.08 2.25 13.67
N ARG A 516 -0.30 1.50 12.57
CA ARG A 516 0.09 1.90 11.22
C ARG A 516 -0.48 3.24 10.81
N GLN A 517 -1.79 3.44 11.02
CA GLN A 517 -2.47 4.68 10.69
C GLN A 517 -1.96 5.87 11.51
N LYS A 518 -1.67 5.67 12.80
CA LYS A 518 -1.07 6.70 13.66
C LYS A 518 0.34 7.04 13.21
N PHE A 519 1.15 6.02 12.90
CA PHE A 519 2.51 6.21 12.39
C PHE A 519 2.48 7.00 11.08
N ALA A 520 1.62 6.62 10.13
CA ALA A 520 1.47 7.33 8.87
C ALA A 520 1.07 8.79 9.06
N ALA A 521 0.13 9.08 9.98
CA ALA A 521 -0.31 10.43 10.28
C ALA A 521 0.79 11.29 10.91
N GLN A 522 1.52 10.76 11.90
CA GLN A 522 2.59 11.50 12.59
C GLN A 522 3.81 11.72 11.69
N MET A 523 4.21 10.67 10.96
CA MET A 523 5.42 10.69 10.16
C MET A 523 5.19 11.24 8.75
N GLY A 524 3.95 11.26 8.25
CA GLY A 524 3.63 11.71 6.89
C GLY A 524 4.04 10.69 5.82
N VAL A 525 3.91 9.40 6.15
CA VAL A 525 4.24 8.28 5.26
C VAL A 525 3.10 8.04 4.27
N LEU A 526 3.46 7.74 3.02
CA LEU A 526 2.51 7.45 1.95
C LEU A 526 2.45 5.98 1.55
N SER A 527 3.50 5.21 1.84
CA SER A 527 3.53 3.77 1.57
C SER A 527 4.30 3.03 2.65
N PHE A 528 3.95 1.78 2.87
CA PHE A 528 4.76 0.83 3.60
C PHE A 528 5.31 -0.26 2.70
N ASP A 529 6.39 -0.92 3.10
CA ASP A 529 6.93 -2.08 2.39
C ASP A 529 7.43 -3.18 3.37
N CYS A 530 7.97 -4.26 2.80
CA CYS A 530 8.54 -5.37 3.55
C CYS A 530 10.00 -5.08 3.97
N GLU A 531 10.18 -4.35 5.07
CA GLU A 531 11.41 -4.27 5.91
C GLU A 531 12.75 -4.30 5.14
N PHE A 532 13.07 -3.19 4.46
CA PHE A 532 14.31 -3.00 3.69
C PHE A 532 15.45 -2.32 4.48
N ASP A 533 15.35 -2.18 5.80
CA ASP A 533 16.35 -1.48 6.61
C ASP A 533 17.75 -2.08 6.48
N ALA A 534 17.89 -3.40 6.57
CA ALA A 534 19.19 -4.08 6.38
C ALA A 534 19.77 -3.88 4.96
N VAL A 535 18.91 -3.76 3.95
CA VAL A 535 19.31 -3.46 2.57
C VAL A 535 19.83 -2.04 2.46
N ILE A 536 19.12 -1.07 3.04
CA ILE A 536 19.52 0.34 3.03
C ILE A 536 20.80 0.54 3.86
N GLU A 537 20.90 -0.07 5.03
CA GLU A 537 22.13 -0.06 5.84
C GLU A 537 23.33 -0.63 5.05
N SER A 538 23.11 -1.68 4.25
CA SER A 538 24.16 -2.23 3.36
C SER A 538 24.53 -1.30 2.21
N ILE A 539 23.57 -0.58 1.61
CA ILE A 539 23.81 0.44 0.58
C ILE A 539 24.70 1.56 1.15
N LEU A 540 24.32 2.09 2.32
CA LEU A 540 25.06 3.15 3.00
C LEU A 540 26.44 2.69 3.46
N GLY A 541 26.54 1.47 4.01
CA GLY A 541 27.82 0.88 4.43
C GLY A 541 28.80 0.65 3.27
N ASN A 542 28.30 0.53 2.04
CA ASN A 542 29.11 0.46 0.82
C ASN A 542 29.30 1.84 0.15
N CYS A 543 29.07 2.93 0.91
CA CYS A 543 29.25 4.32 0.48
C CYS A 543 28.47 4.69 -0.79
N LYS A 544 27.25 4.17 -0.95
CA LYS A 544 26.37 4.53 -2.06
C LYS A 544 25.41 5.62 -1.62
N ASP A 545 25.71 6.85 -2.06
CA ASP A 545 25.03 8.07 -1.63
C ASP A 545 23.77 8.41 -2.44
N SER A 546 23.48 7.66 -3.51
CA SER A 546 22.32 7.88 -4.38
C SER A 546 21.45 6.63 -4.42
N PHE A 547 20.32 6.68 -3.71
CA PHE A 547 19.33 5.61 -3.75
C PHE A 547 17.90 6.13 -3.73
N ILE A 548 16.98 5.32 -4.25
CA ILE A 548 15.55 5.62 -4.32
C ILE A 548 14.73 4.36 -4.11
N CYS A 549 13.55 4.50 -3.51
CA CYS A 549 12.59 3.42 -3.29
C CYS A 549 11.35 3.71 -4.12
N ILE A 550 10.87 2.70 -4.86
CA ILE A 550 9.72 2.82 -5.76
C ILE A 550 8.79 1.65 -5.46
N ARG A 551 7.59 1.96 -4.97
CA ARG A 551 6.61 0.98 -4.51
C ARG A 551 5.33 1.09 -5.31
N GLY A 552 5.07 0.07 -6.13
CA GLY A 552 3.77 -0.13 -6.75
C GLY A 552 2.77 -0.57 -5.70
N ILE A 553 1.62 0.08 -5.62
CA ILE A 553 0.66 -0.16 -4.55
C ILE A 553 -0.15 -1.41 -4.85
N ALA A 554 0.11 -2.48 -4.10
CA ALA A 554 -0.57 -3.76 -4.25
C ALA A 554 -1.64 -4.00 -3.19
N ASP A 555 -1.52 -3.36 -2.01
CA ASP A 555 -2.54 -3.39 -0.96
C ASP A 555 -2.52 -2.09 -0.13
N TYR A 556 -3.19 -2.06 1.02
CA TYR A 556 -3.18 -0.94 1.98
C TYR A 556 -2.48 -1.30 3.32
N LYS A 557 -1.56 -2.25 3.28
CA LYS A 557 -0.74 -2.72 4.41
C LYS A 557 0.75 -2.57 4.13
N ASP A 558 1.37 -3.54 3.47
CA ASP A 558 2.83 -3.62 3.19
C ASP A 558 3.14 -4.13 1.77
N GLY A 559 2.11 -4.36 0.94
CA GLY A 559 2.20 -4.89 -0.43
C GLY A 559 2.15 -6.42 -0.50
N THR A 560 2.15 -7.14 0.62
CA THR A 560 2.29 -8.61 0.65
C THR A 560 0.97 -9.38 0.69
N ARG A 561 -0.16 -8.71 0.90
CA ARG A 561 -1.44 -9.35 1.27
C ARG A 561 -2.34 -9.64 0.08
N GLN A 562 -2.37 -8.75 -0.91
CA GLN A 562 -3.29 -8.88 -2.04
C GLN A 562 -2.52 -9.35 -3.28
N LYS A 563 -2.31 -10.67 -3.34
CA LYS A 563 -1.45 -11.33 -4.34
C LYS A 563 -1.84 -11.03 -5.78
N GLU A 564 -3.14 -10.93 -6.07
CA GLU A 564 -3.66 -10.61 -7.41
C GLU A 564 -3.16 -9.25 -7.95
N TRP A 565 -2.90 -8.26 -7.07
CA TRP A 565 -2.44 -6.93 -7.47
C TRP A 565 -0.92 -6.83 -7.58
N GLN A 566 -0.17 -7.77 -6.98
CA GLN A 566 1.30 -7.69 -6.93
C GLN A 566 1.94 -7.64 -8.32
N PRO A 567 1.57 -8.48 -9.31
CA PRO A 567 2.18 -8.43 -10.63
C PRO A 567 1.95 -7.07 -11.29
N TYR A 568 0.70 -6.62 -11.41
CA TYR A 568 0.37 -5.33 -12.01
C TYR A 568 1.09 -4.17 -11.29
N ALA A 569 1.00 -4.09 -9.97
CA ALA A 569 1.66 -3.06 -9.17
C ALA A 569 3.18 -3.05 -9.38
N SER A 570 3.81 -4.23 -9.42
CA SER A 570 5.24 -4.35 -9.67
C SER A 570 5.64 -3.89 -11.08
N LEU A 571 4.79 -4.14 -12.09
CA LEU A 571 5.00 -3.64 -13.45
C LEU A 571 4.90 -2.11 -13.52
N VAL A 572 3.95 -1.50 -12.80
CA VAL A 572 3.85 -0.04 -12.69
C VAL A 572 5.13 0.54 -12.06
N ALA A 573 5.60 -0.06 -10.96
CA ALA A 573 6.83 0.37 -10.29
C ALA A 573 8.06 0.26 -11.20
N ALA A 574 8.20 -0.86 -11.92
CA ALA A 574 9.29 -1.06 -12.89
C ALA A 574 9.23 -0.07 -14.05
N SER A 575 8.03 0.25 -14.54
CA SER A 575 7.84 1.20 -15.64
C SER A 575 8.18 2.63 -15.23
N VAL A 576 7.82 3.04 -14.01
CA VAL A 576 8.25 4.34 -13.46
C VAL A 576 9.76 4.36 -13.19
N THR A 577 10.34 3.23 -12.77
CA THR A 577 11.79 3.10 -12.66
C THR A 577 12.47 3.35 -14.01
N LYS A 578 11.99 2.73 -15.10
CA LYS A 578 12.49 2.98 -16.46
C LYS A 578 12.36 4.45 -16.85
N ALA A 579 11.24 5.09 -16.54
CA ALA A 579 11.04 6.52 -16.81
C ALA A 579 12.03 7.42 -16.06
N ILE A 580 12.33 7.11 -14.79
CA ILE A 580 13.32 7.86 -14.00
C ILE A 580 14.72 7.66 -14.58
N ILE A 581 15.11 6.42 -14.90
CA ILE A 581 16.43 6.14 -15.48
C ILE A 581 16.61 6.83 -16.83
N CYS A 582 15.60 6.82 -17.69
CA CYS A 582 15.66 7.54 -18.97
C CYS A 582 15.67 9.08 -18.82
N GLY A 583 15.26 9.60 -17.66
CA GLY A 583 15.36 11.03 -17.33
C GLY A 583 16.69 11.45 -16.71
N MET A 584 17.60 10.49 -16.44
CA MET A 584 18.95 10.78 -15.96
C MET A 584 19.84 11.28 -17.10
N GLU A 585 20.87 12.06 -16.76
CA GLU A 585 21.90 12.45 -17.73
C GLU A 585 22.68 11.22 -18.22
N ALA A 586 22.93 11.14 -19.52
CA ALA A 586 23.69 10.03 -20.09
C ALA A 586 25.08 9.93 -19.43
N PRO A 587 25.60 8.70 -19.19
CA PRO A 587 26.92 8.54 -18.60
C PRO A 587 28.00 9.24 -19.43
N SER A 588 28.87 10.00 -18.78
CA SER A 588 29.95 10.77 -19.45
C SER A 588 31.00 9.90 -20.13
N ASN A 589 30.96 8.57 -19.93
CA ASN A 589 31.98 7.59 -20.33
C ASN A 589 31.39 6.48 -21.22
N ILE A 590 30.81 6.85 -22.37
CA ILE A 590 30.50 5.89 -23.46
C ILE A 590 31.79 5.54 -24.21
#